data_AF-A0A4Z2GPF5-F1
#
_entry.id   AF-A0A4Z2GPF5-F1
#
_cell.length_a   1.000
_cell.length_b   1.000
_cell.length_c   1.000
_cell.angle_alpha   90.00
_cell.angle_beta   90.00
_cell.angle_gamma   90.00
#
_symmetry.space_group_name_H-M   'P 1'
#
loop_
_entity.id
_entity.type
_entity.pdbx_description
1 polymer ?
#
loop_
_entity_poly.entity_id
_entity_poly.type
_entity_poly.pdbx_seq_one_letter_code
_entity_poly.pdbx_strand_id
1 'polypeptide(L)'
;MHEMKTTEFNSTLPHPFSTECSLFRLSLKVFEELLLDGDWALNAGNWQWLSASAFFHQFFRVYSPVAFGKKTDKNGDYIKKYLPLLKKFPAEYIYEPWKAPRSVQQAAGCIVGKDYPHPIAQHEVISKKNIQRMKLAYAKKSADAAGSPDKKQGVKRKAPSVVDMLRKKDRRK
;
A
#
# COMPACT_ATOMS: atom_id res chain seq x y z
N MET A 1 8.99 -5.78 -9.53
CA MET A 1 10.35 -5.79 -8.93
C MET A 1 11.39 -6.20 -9.94
N HIS A 2 11.40 -7.42 -10.52
CA HIS A 2 12.38 -7.70 -11.60
C HIS A 2 12.14 -6.85 -12.86
N GLU A 3 10.88 -6.62 -13.21
CA GLU A 3 10.45 -5.65 -14.25
C GLU A 3 10.66 -4.19 -13.82
N MET A 4 10.89 -3.92 -12.53
CA MET A 4 10.90 -2.57 -11.96
C MET A 4 12.08 -2.31 -11.00
N LYS A 5 13.26 -2.94 -11.15
CA LYS A 5 14.53 -2.53 -10.50
C LYS A 5 15.63 -3.60 -10.58
N THR A 6 16.70 -3.21 -11.26
CA THR A 6 18.09 -3.34 -10.79
C THR A 6 18.39 -2.19 -9.82
N THR A 7 18.06 -2.34 -8.53
CA THR A 7 18.67 -1.51 -7.48
C THR A 7 18.57 -2.21 -6.13
N GLU A 8 19.72 -2.32 -5.45
CA GLU A 8 19.91 -3.06 -4.21
C GLU A 8 19.09 -2.51 -3.04
N PHE A 9 18.48 -3.42 -2.28
CA PHE A 9 17.70 -3.11 -1.08
C PHE A 9 18.56 -3.45 0.15
N ASN A 10 19.16 -2.44 0.77
CA ASN A 10 19.99 -2.62 1.96
C ASN A 10 19.15 -2.41 3.23
N SER A 11 19.01 -3.46 4.04
CA SER A 11 18.03 -3.57 5.13
C SER A 11 18.62 -3.26 6.50
N THR A 12 18.86 -1.99 6.84
CA THR A 12 19.27 -1.62 8.20
C THR A 12 18.80 -0.21 8.58
N LEU A 13 17.62 -0.04 9.20
CA LEU A 13 17.26 1.19 9.90
C LEU A 13 16.42 0.94 11.17
N PRO A 14 16.59 1.72 12.26
CA PRO A 14 16.32 1.27 13.63
C PRO A 14 15.03 1.82 14.29
N HIS A 15 14.15 2.55 13.60
CA HIS A 15 12.99 3.18 14.24
C HIS A 15 11.64 2.89 13.54
N PRO A 16 10.58 2.49 14.27
CA PRO A 16 9.31 2.02 13.70
C PRO A 16 8.48 3.12 13.00
N PHE A 17 8.54 4.38 13.45
CA PHE A 17 7.87 5.50 12.76
C PHE A 17 8.68 6.01 11.57
N SER A 18 10.00 5.93 11.65
CA SER A 18 10.88 6.27 10.53
C SER A 18 10.75 5.24 9.41
N THR A 19 10.54 3.96 9.73
CA THR A 19 10.46 2.89 8.71
C THR A 19 9.24 3.00 7.80
N GLU A 20 8.07 3.41 8.29
CA GLU A 20 6.88 3.57 7.43
C GLU A 20 7.00 4.80 6.50
N CYS A 21 7.46 5.94 7.01
CA CYS A 21 7.78 7.10 6.18
C CYS A 21 8.94 6.84 5.21
N SER A 22 9.94 6.05 5.62
CA SER A 22 11.07 5.67 4.77
C SER A 22 10.63 4.75 3.64
N LEU A 23 9.78 3.75 3.92
CA LEU A 23 9.23 2.85 2.90
C LEU A 23 8.38 3.60 1.89
N PHE A 24 7.57 4.57 2.34
CA PHE A 24 6.80 5.42 1.45
C PHE A 24 7.69 6.26 0.52
N ARG A 25 8.70 6.94 1.07
CA ARG A 25 9.63 7.78 0.28
C ARG A 25 10.46 6.96 -0.69
N LEU A 26 10.90 5.76 -0.28
CA LEU A 26 11.62 4.84 -1.15
C LEU A 26 10.73 4.35 -2.29
N SER A 27 9.47 4.00 -1.99
CA SER A 27 8.52 3.52 -3.01
C SER A 27 8.16 4.61 -4.03
N LEU A 28 8.00 5.86 -3.59
CA LEU A 28 7.80 6.99 -4.49
C LEU A 28 8.97 7.16 -5.46
N LYS A 29 10.20 7.18 -4.93
CA LYS A 29 11.41 7.33 -5.73
C LYS A 29 11.57 6.19 -6.73
N VAL A 30 11.25 4.96 -6.32
CA VAL A 30 11.29 3.79 -7.20
C VAL A 30 10.39 3.96 -8.42
N PHE A 31 9.17 4.44 -8.20
CA PHE A 31 8.19 4.61 -9.26
C PHE A 31 8.49 5.84 -10.12
N GLU A 32 8.99 6.92 -9.52
CA GLU A 32 9.43 8.11 -10.26
C GLU A 32 10.59 7.80 -11.23
N GLU A 33 11.49 6.89 -10.87
CA GLU A 33 12.61 6.49 -11.74
C GLU A 33 12.21 5.56 -12.88
N LEU A 34 11.12 4.81 -12.76
CA LEU A 34 10.84 3.66 -13.64
C LEU A 34 9.50 3.68 -14.34
N LEU A 35 8.56 4.46 -13.83
CA LEU A 35 7.23 4.55 -14.40
C LEU A 35 7.24 5.63 -15.50
N LEU A 36 7.16 5.20 -16.75
CA LEU A 36 7.22 6.10 -17.91
C LEU A 36 6.02 7.06 -18.00
N ASP A 37 4.86 6.64 -17.50
CA ASP A 37 3.62 7.43 -17.40
C ASP A 37 3.44 8.07 -16.01
N GLY A 38 4.51 8.10 -15.21
CA GLY A 38 4.48 8.63 -13.85
C GLY A 38 4.43 10.16 -13.82
N ASP A 39 3.31 10.71 -13.38
CA ASP A 39 3.23 12.10 -12.91
C ASP A 39 3.49 12.18 -11.40
N TRP A 40 4.18 13.23 -10.95
CA TRP A 40 4.56 13.39 -9.53
C TRP A 40 3.33 13.44 -8.60
N ALA A 41 2.30 14.20 -8.98
CA ALA A 41 1.11 14.37 -8.14
C ALA A 41 0.28 13.09 -8.10
N LEU A 42 0.11 12.42 -9.25
CA LEU A 42 -0.60 11.15 -9.33
C LEU A 42 0.12 10.04 -8.57
N ASN A 43 1.45 9.96 -8.69
CA ASN A 43 2.27 9.00 -7.96
C ASN A 43 2.14 9.24 -6.45
N ALA A 44 2.33 10.48 -5.99
CA ALA A 44 2.16 10.84 -4.57
C ALA A 44 0.76 10.51 -4.04
N GLY A 45 -0.29 10.88 -4.76
CA GLY A 45 -1.67 10.61 -4.37
C GLY A 45 -2.00 9.12 -4.30
N ASN A 46 -1.59 8.34 -5.30
CA ASN A 46 -1.81 6.89 -5.34
C ASN A 46 -1.09 6.17 -4.21
N TRP A 47 0.15 6.55 -3.89
CA TRP A 47 0.86 5.95 -2.76
C TRP A 47 0.22 6.30 -1.42
N GLN A 48 -0.29 7.52 -1.24
CA GLN A 48 -1.01 7.91 -0.02
C GLN A 48 -2.33 7.14 0.15
N TRP A 49 -3.01 6.87 -0.95
CA TRP A 49 -4.21 6.01 -0.97
C TRP A 49 -3.83 4.58 -0.58
N LEU A 50 -2.88 3.95 -1.28
CA LEU A 50 -2.51 2.55 -1.09
C LEU A 50 -1.94 2.26 0.30
N SER A 51 -1.22 3.21 0.91
CA SER A 51 -0.71 3.08 2.28
C SER A 51 -1.77 3.33 3.35
N ALA A 52 -3.01 3.67 2.97
CA ALA A 52 -4.07 4.13 3.86
C ALA A 52 -3.59 5.30 4.75
N SER A 53 -2.83 6.23 4.18
CA SER A 53 -2.38 7.44 4.90
C SER A 53 -3.36 8.60 4.68
N ALA A 54 -3.90 8.71 3.46
CA ALA A 54 -4.91 9.70 3.10
C ALA A 54 -5.93 9.10 2.10
N PHE A 55 -7.11 9.72 2.01
CA PHE A 55 -8.24 9.36 1.12
C PHE A 55 -8.92 8.00 1.40
N PHE A 56 -8.17 6.99 1.85
CA PHE A 56 -8.65 5.64 2.10
C PHE A 56 -8.26 5.16 3.50
N HIS A 57 -9.22 4.53 4.17
CA HIS A 57 -9.09 4.19 5.59
C HIS A 57 -9.26 2.69 5.87
N GLN A 58 -9.51 1.86 4.85
CA GLN A 58 -9.69 0.42 5.01
C GLN A 58 -8.35 -0.33 5.01
N PHE A 59 -7.50 -0.06 6.01
CA PHE A 59 -6.18 -0.69 6.18
C PHE A 59 -6.25 -2.21 6.49
N PHE A 60 -7.44 -2.75 6.78
CA PHE A 60 -7.64 -4.18 7.00
C PHE A 60 -7.59 -5.01 5.70
N ARG A 61 -7.68 -4.36 4.53
CA ARG A 61 -7.60 -5.03 3.23
C ARG A 61 -6.14 -5.17 2.80
N VAL A 62 -5.47 -6.21 3.29
CA VAL A 62 -4.08 -6.54 2.92
C VAL A 62 -4.06 -7.56 1.79
N TYR A 63 -3.32 -7.27 0.71
CA TYR A 63 -3.14 -8.19 -0.41
C TYR A 63 -2.13 -9.28 -0.07
N SER A 64 -2.48 -10.54 -0.37
CA SER A 64 -1.55 -11.66 -0.28
C SER A 64 -0.68 -11.74 -1.54
N PRO A 65 0.66 -11.72 -1.42
CA PRO A 65 1.56 -11.77 -2.58
C PRO A 65 1.46 -13.08 -3.37
N VAL A 66 0.97 -14.14 -2.73
CA VAL A 66 0.77 -15.46 -3.35
C VAL A 66 -0.63 -15.56 -3.94
N ALA A 67 -1.67 -15.36 -3.12
CA ALA A 67 -3.05 -15.63 -3.53
C ALA A 67 -3.54 -14.66 -4.61
N PHE A 68 -3.08 -13.40 -4.58
CA PHE A 68 -3.42 -12.43 -5.61
C PHE A 68 -2.87 -12.84 -6.97
N GLY A 69 -1.59 -13.24 -7.02
CA GLY A 69 -0.96 -13.74 -8.24
C GLY A 69 -1.68 -14.96 -8.79
N LYS A 70 -1.90 -15.98 -7.95
CA LYS A 70 -2.57 -17.24 -8.33
C LYS A 70 -4.01 -17.06 -8.80
N LYS A 71 -4.70 -16.02 -8.31
CA LYS A 71 -6.07 -15.68 -8.75
C LYS A 71 -6.07 -15.06 -10.14
N THR A 72 -5.10 -14.20 -10.43
CA THR A 72 -5.01 -13.46 -11.70
C THR A 72 -4.44 -14.33 -12.82
N ASP A 73 -3.40 -15.10 -12.53
CA ASP A 73 -2.75 -16.01 -13.46
C ASP A 73 -2.53 -17.37 -12.78
N LYS A 74 -3.24 -18.39 -13.23
CA LYS A 74 -3.14 -19.74 -12.64
C LYS A 74 -1.90 -20.49 -13.10
N ASN A 75 -1.40 -20.18 -14.30
CA ASN A 75 -0.27 -20.88 -14.92
C ASN A 75 1.08 -20.22 -14.58
N GLY A 76 1.03 -18.98 -14.09
CA GLY A 76 2.19 -18.17 -13.73
C GLY A 76 3.03 -17.78 -14.95
N ASP A 77 2.40 -17.67 -16.12
CA ASP A 77 3.08 -17.29 -17.37
C ASP A 77 3.72 -15.89 -17.26
N TYR A 78 3.11 -14.99 -16.48
CA TYR A 78 3.72 -13.71 -16.13
C TYR A 78 5.05 -13.92 -15.39
N ILE A 79 5.09 -14.77 -14.36
CA ILE A 79 6.33 -15.05 -13.61
C ILE A 79 7.38 -15.68 -14.53
N LYS A 80 7.00 -16.63 -15.39
CA LYS A 80 7.94 -17.28 -16.33
C LYS A 80 8.54 -16.30 -17.33
N LYS A 81 7.80 -15.26 -17.72
CA LYS A 81 8.27 -14.21 -18.64
C LYS A 81 9.32 -13.32 -17.98
N TYR A 82 9.09 -12.88 -16.75
CA TYR A 82 9.97 -11.92 -16.07
C TYR A 82 11.05 -12.56 -15.21
N LEU A 83 10.88 -13.80 -14.77
CA LEU A 83 11.85 -14.57 -13.99
C LEU A 83 12.20 -15.86 -14.74
N PRO A 84 13.14 -15.80 -15.71
CA PRO A 84 13.47 -16.96 -16.55
C PRO A 84 14.03 -18.15 -15.74
N LEU A 85 14.60 -17.89 -14.56
CA LEU A 85 15.06 -18.92 -13.62
C LEU A 85 13.93 -19.85 -13.16
N LEU A 86 12.69 -19.34 -13.08
CA LEU A 86 11.52 -20.11 -12.66
C LEU A 86 10.72 -20.67 -13.85
N LYS A 87 11.22 -20.54 -15.08
CA LYS A 87 10.46 -20.92 -16.29
C LYS A 87 10.05 -22.39 -16.32
N LYS A 88 10.89 -23.27 -15.77
CA LYS A 88 10.68 -24.74 -15.72
C LYS A 88 9.90 -25.20 -14.48
N PHE A 89 9.54 -24.30 -13.57
CA PHE A 89 8.74 -24.69 -12.40
C PHE A 89 7.31 -25.06 -12.82
N PRO A 90 6.72 -26.11 -12.22
CA PRO A 90 5.31 -26.41 -12.41
C PRO A 90 4.43 -25.28 -11.85
N ALA A 91 3.27 -25.07 -12.48
CA ALA A 91 2.34 -23.99 -12.13
C ALA A 91 1.85 -24.06 -10.67
N GLU A 92 1.83 -25.24 -10.07
CA GLU A 92 1.43 -25.41 -8.67
C GLU A 92 2.37 -24.71 -7.68
N TYR A 93 3.67 -24.76 -7.94
CA TYR A 93 4.70 -24.22 -7.03
C TYR A 93 5.28 -22.89 -7.49
N ILE A 94 4.89 -22.34 -8.65
CA ILE A 94 5.50 -21.12 -9.19
C ILE A 94 5.35 -19.90 -8.28
N TYR A 95 4.23 -19.79 -7.56
CA TYR A 95 3.99 -18.72 -6.59
C TYR A 95 4.59 -19.02 -5.21
N GLU A 96 4.92 -20.28 -4.92
CA GLU A 96 5.46 -20.73 -3.63
C GLU A 96 6.59 -21.76 -3.83
N PRO A 97 7.71 -21.39 -4.49
CA PRO A 97 8.76 -22.33 -4.87
C PRO A 97 9.43 -22.99 -3.67
N TRP A 98 9.41 -22.34 -2.50
CA TRP A 98 9.92 -22.89 -1.23
C TRP A 98 9.10 -24.08 -0.70
N LYS A 99 7.86 -24.27 -1.15
CA LYS A 99 7.05 -25.45 -0.82
C LYS A 99 7.31 -26.63 -1.76
N ALA A 100 8.00 -26.41 -2.87
CA ALA A 100 8.28 -27.47 -3.84
C ALA A 100 9.23 -28.52 -3.25
N PRO A 101 8.96 -29.82 -3.44
CA PRO A 101 9.90 -30.88 -3.08
C PRO A 101 11.27 -30.68 -3.76
N ARG A 102 12.34 -31.16 -3.12
CA ARG A 102 13.71 -31.00 -3.64
C ARG A 102 13.89 -31.64 -5.01
N SER A 103 13.20 -32.74 -5.30
CA SER A 103 13.17 -33.38 -6.63
C SER A 103 12.62 -32.45 -7.71
N VAL A 104 11.55 -31.71 -7.41
CA VAL A 104 10.94 -30.74 -8.34
C VAL A 104 11.87 -29.55 -8.57
N GLN A 105 12.50 -29.04 -7.51
CA GLN A 105 13.47 -27.93 -7.62
C GLN A 105 14.68 -28.33 -8.48
N GLN A 106 15.18 -29.56 -8.32
CA GLN A 106 16.26 -30.11 -9.13
C GLN A 106 15.85 -30.29 -10.59
N ALA A 107 14.65 -30.82 -10.85
CA ALA A 107 14.11 -30.98 -12.21
C ALA A 107 13.90 -29.63 -12.92
N ALA A 108 13.48 -28.61 -12.18
CA ALA A 108 13.34 -27.25 -12.67
C ALA A 108 14.70 -26.54 -12.87
N GLY A 109 15.77 -27.04 -12.26
CA GLY A 109 17.11 -26.46 -12.34
C GLY A 109 17.26 -25.16 -11.55
N CYS A 110 16.42 -24.93 -10.54
CA CYS A 110 16.51 -23.76 -9.67
C CYS A 110 16.20 -24.18 -8.24
N ILE A 111 17.22 -24.07 -7.39
CA ILE A 111 17.19 -24.46 -5.98
C ILE A 111 16.91 -23.23 -5.13
N VAL A 112 15.86 -23.30 -4.32
CA VAL A 112 15.53 -22.23 -3.37
C VAL A 112 16.61 -22.18 -2.29
N GLY A 113 17.15 -20.99 -2.03
CA GLY A 113 18.29 -20.72 -1.17
C GLY A 113 19.63 -20.58 -1.90
N LYS A 114 19.73 -21.06 -3.15
CA LYS A 114 20.93 -20.91 -3.98
C LYS A 114 20.67 -20.01 -5.18
N ASP A 115 19.74 -20.43 -6.04
CA ASP A 115 19.43 -19.74 -7.31
C ASP A 115 18.26 -18.75 -7.15
N TYR A 116 17.37 -19.03 -6.20
CA TYR A 116 16.25 -18.16 -5.84
C TYR A 116 16.19 -17.97 -4.32
N PRO A 117 16.07 -16.75 -3.78
CA PRO A 117 16.13 -16.53 -2.34
C PRO A 117 14.91 -17.12 -1.60
N HIS A 118 15.12 -17.41 -0.31
CA HIS A 118 14.01 -17.74 0.59
C HIS A 118 13.09 -16.53 0.81
N PRO A 119 11.80 -16.75 1.13
CA PRO A 119 10.90 -15.67 1.52
C PRO A 119 11.50 -14.83 2.65
N ILE A 120 11.63 -13.52 2.41
CA ILE A 120 12.17 -12.55 3.39
C ILE A 120 11.29 -12.48 4.65
N ALA A 121 10.00 -12.80 4.49
CA ALA A 121 8.96 -12.48 5.45
C ALA A 121 7.80 -13.48 5.36
N GLN A 122 7.33 -13.98 6.50
CA GLN A 122 6.11 -14.78 6.55
C GLN A 122 4.88 -13.87 6.58
N HIS A 123 4.14 -13.87 5.46
CA HIS A 123 3.07 -12.91 5.20
C HIS A 123 1.97 -12.89 6.26
N GLU A 124 1.54 -14.05 6.75
CA GLU A 124 0.45 -14.15 7.74
C GLU A 124 0.81 -13.51 9.09
N VAL A 125 2.05 -13.66 9.54
CA VAL A 125 2.52 -13.10 10.80
C VAL A 125 2.69 -11.58 10.67
N ILE A 126 3.31 -11.14 9.59
CA ILE A 126 3.64 -9.72 9.36
C ILE A 126 2.38 -8.92 9.06
N SER A 127 1.45 -9.44 8.25
CA SER A 127 0.19 -8.76 7.97
C SER A 127 -0.61 -8.51 9.25
N LYS A 128 -0.76 -9.51 10.13
CA LYS A 128 -1.42 -9.37 11.43
C LYS A 128 -0.75 -8.30 12.30
N LYS A 129 0.58 -8.35 12.41
CA LYS A 129 1.38 -7.37 13.17
C LYS A 129 1.23 -5.95 12.62
N ASN A 130 1.24 -5.78 11.30
CA ASN A 130 1.09 -4.48 10.66
C ASN A 130 -0.33 -3.94 10.82
N ILE A 131 -1.36 -4.77 10.68
CA ILE A 131 -2.75 -4.37 10.95
C ILE A 131 -2.90 -3.88 12.40
N GLN A 132 -2.29 -4.56 13.37
CA GLN A 132 -2.30 -4.11 14.77
C GLN A 132 -1.61 -2.75 14.94
N ARG A 133 -0.44 -2.54 14.31
CA ARG A 133 0.26 -1.25 14.33
C ARG A 133 -0.58 -0.13 13.72
N MET A 134 -1.22 -0.38 12.58
CA MET A 134 -2.11 0.57 11.93
C MET A 134 -3.31 0.91 12.82
N LYS A 135 -3.92 -0.07 13.49
CA LYS A 135 -5.00 0.19 14.46
C LYS A 135 -4.55 1.14 15.57
N LEU A 136 -3.36 0.92 16.14
CA LEU A 136 -2.81 1.78 17.19
C LEU A 136 -2.50 3.19 16.69
N ALA A 137 -1.93 3.32 15.48
CA ALA A 137 -1.64 4.62 14.86
C ALA A 137 -2.92 5.43 14.61
N TYR A 138 -3.97 4.78 14.12
CA TYR A 138 -5.28 5.39 13.90
C TYR A 138 -5.97 5.78 15.22
N ALA A 139 -5.89 4.93 16.25
CA ALA A 139 -6.41 5.25 17.58
C ALA A 139 -5.70 6.50 18.16
N LYS A 140 -4.37 6.57 18.05
CA LYS A 140 -3.60 7.73 18.48
C LYS A 140 -4.01 9.00 17.73
N LYS A 141 -4.13 8.94 16.40
CA LYS A 141 -4.60 10.07 15.57
C LYS A 141 -5.98 10.58 16.01
N SER A 142 -6.90 9.67 16.39
CA SER A 142 -8.22 10.05 16.89
C SER A 142 -8.17 10.73 18.26
N ALA A 143 -7.26 10.31 19.14
CA ALA A 143 -7.05 10.94 20.45
C ALA A 143 -6.40 12.32 20.32
N ASP A 144 -5.41 12.47 19.44
CA ASP A 144 -4.73 13.75 19.16
C ASP A 144 -5.69 14.77 18.51
N ALA A 145 -6.60 14.30 17.64
CA ALA A 145 -7.65 15.13 17.05
C ALA A 145 -8.71 15.58 18.08
N ALA A 146 -8.96 14.80 19.13
CA ALA A 146 -9.87 15.16 20.22
C ALA A 146 -9.23 16.15 21.22
N GLY A 147 -7.90 16.30 21.23
CA GLY A 147 -7.15 17.17 22.14
C GLY A 147 -6.83 18.58 21.63
N SER A 148 -7.15 18.93 20.38
CA SER A 148 -6.95 20.29 19.86
C SER A 148 -8.11 21.23 20.24
N PRO A 149 -7.86 22.33 20.98
CA PRO A 149 -8.89 23.32 21.29
C PRO A 149 -8.98 24.33 20.14
N ASP A 150 -9.70 24.00 19.07
CA ASP A 150 -10.15 25.03 18.14
C ASP A 150 -11.61 24.77 17.69
N LYS A 151 -12.51 24.84 18.67
CA LYS A 151 -13.89 25.23 18.40
C LYS A 151 -13.96 26.76 18.33
N LYS A 152 -13.51 27.36 17.24
CA LYS A 152 -14.16 28.61 16.81
C LYS A 152 -15.59 28.25 16.43
N GLN A 153 -16.52 28.57 17.34
CA GLN A 153 -17.95 28.53 17.08
C GLN A 153 -18.21 29.35 15.81
N GLY A 154 -18.43 28.67 14.69
CA GLY A 154 -19.04 29.29 13.53
C GLY A 154 -20.41 29.78 13.94
N VAL A 155 -20.56 31.10 14.10
CA VAL A 155 -21.86 31.75 14.26
C VAL A 155 -22.70 31.32 13.07
N LYS A 156 -23.73 30.50 13.31
CA LYS A 156 -24.74 30.16 12.31
C LYS A 156 -25.40 31.47 11.87
N ARG A 157 -25.00 32.02 10.72
CA ARG A 157 -25.74 33.09 10.06
C ARG A 157 -27.09 32.49 9.64
N LYS A 158 -28.15 32.77 10.41
CA LYS A 158 -29.52 32.51 9.97
C LYS A 158 -29.77 33.34 8.71
N ALA A 159 -30.19 32.68 7.63
CA ALA A 159 -30.73 33.40 6.47
C ALA A 159 -31.95 34.23 6.96
N PRO A 160 -32.06 35.51 6.56
CA PRO A 160 -33.20 36.33 6.96
C PRO A 160 -34.50 35.75 6.41
N SER A 161 -35.56 35.83 7.22
CA SER A 161 -36.89 35.33 6.87
C SER A 161 -37.47 36.11 5.69
N VAL A 162 -38.33 35.47 4.89
CA VAL A 162 -39.09 36.14 3.81
C VAL A 162 -39.89 37.34 4.35
N VAL A 163 -40.32 37.28 5.61
CA VAL A 163 -41.01 38.39 6.30
C VAL A 163 -40.09 39.61 6.50
N ASP A 164 -38.79 39.40 6.76
CA ASP A 164 -37.81 40.47 6.92
C ASP A 164 -37.48 41.14 5.57
N MET A 165 -37.51 40.36 4.48
CA MET A 165 -37.32 40.88 3.13
C MET A 165 -38.51 41.74 2.66
N LEU A 166 -39.74 41.33 2.98
CA LEU A 166 -40.95 42.06 2.61
C LEU A 166 -41.07 43.41 3.34
N ARG A 167 -40.74 43.46 4.64
CA ARG A 167 -40.69 44.72 5.41
C ARG A 167 -39.70 45.75 4.85
N LYS A 168 -38.62 45.30 4.20
CA LYS A 168 -37.63 46.18 3.59
C LYS A 168 -38.10 46.75 2.25
N LYS A 169 -39.06 46.09 1.59
CA LYS A 169 -39.66 46.53 0.33
C LYS A 169 -40.71 47.62 0.56
N ASP A 170 -41.48 47.54 1.64
CA ASP A 170 -42.49 48.56 1.98
C ASP A 170 -41.89 49.90 2.45
N ARG A 171 -40.65 49.90 2.96
CA ARG A 171 -39.93 51.15 3.33
C ARG A 171 -39.25 51.86 2.16
N ARG A 172 -39.35 51.33 0.94
CA ARG A 172 -38.75 51.90 -0.29
C ARG A 172 -39.78 52.47 -1.26
N LYS A 173 -41.00 52.75 -0.79
CA LYS A 173 -41.99 53.56 -1.49
C LYS A 173 -42.19 54.88 -0.76
#